data_AF-A0A0L0FBA2-F1
#
_entry.id   AF-A0A0L0FBA2-F1
#
_cell.length_a   1.000
_cell.length_b   1.000
_cell.length_c   1.000
_cell.angle_alpha   90.00
_cell.angle_beta   90.00
_cell.angle_gamma   90.00
#
_symmetry.space_group_name_H-M   'P 1'
#
loop_
_entity.id
_entity.type
_entity.pdbx_description
1 polymer ?
#
loop_
_entity_poly.entity_id
_entity_poly.type
_entity_poly.pdbx_seq_one_letter_code
_entity_poly.pdbx_strand_id
1 'polypeptide(L)'
;QATPLTYDNVSSIMFLRPEISCVGMNEQEARRQGIAHRVARVGFALTNRGIINRPQYAAEYYAAPSSEDMTGAESVKRRLEWGESRLERSGFVKMIVADDDEHPTLLGLRVAGEGSSSVIEAAAMLIHEKGSCIRLENVLHPHPSLSEAVQDCARMLMRRSIYKPHVFSSCWVRRWLPAESEDQEPTIVSQGLVPSYGFDEEDMMN
;
A
#
# COMPACT_ATOMS: atom_id res chain seq x y z
N GLN A 1 26.79 -0.93 -24.43
CA GLN A 1 27.62 -1.29 -23.25
C GLN A 1 26.69 -1.93 -22.23
N ALA A 2 27.13 -2.93 -21.48
CA ALA A 2 26.33 -3.54 -20.43
C ALA A 2 26.28 -2.60 -19.21
N THR A 3 25.08 -2.23 -18.76
CA THR A 3 24.88 -1.46 -17.54
C THR A 3 25.26 -2.33 -16.33
N PRO A 4 26.04 -1.83 -15.36
CA PRO A 4 26.32 -2.57 -14.13
C PRO A 4 25.03 -2.95 -13.39
N LEU A 5 25.00 -4.16 -12.81
CA LEU A 5 23.87 -4.58 -11.99
C LEU A 5 23.78 -3.70 -10.73
N THR A 6 22.60 -3.12 -10.50
CA THR A 6 22.27 -2.43 -9.25
C THR A 6 21.53 -3.38 -8.31
N TYR A 7 21.77 -3.25 -7.01
CA TYR A 7 21.15 -4.09 -5.98
C TYR A 7 19.96 -3.41 -5.29
N ASP A 8 19.74 -2.12 -5.58
CA ASP A 8 18.71 -1.31 -4.95
C ASP A 8 17.28 -1.78 -5.28
N ASN A 9 17.11 -2.42 -6.45
CA ASN A 9 15.83 -2.94 -6.93
C ASN A 9 15.65 -4.45 -6.74
N VAL A 10 16.49 -5.11 -5.94
CA VAL A 10 16.32 -6.54 -5.66
C VAL A 10 15.08 -6.75 -4.79
N SER A 11 14.09 -7.44 -5.35
CA SER A 11 12.87 -7.83 -4.64
C SER A 11 13.13 -9.02 -3.73
N SER A 12 12.68 -8.94 -2.47
CA SER A 12 12.63 -10.07 -1.54
C SER A 12 11.19 -10.49 -1.34
N ILE A 13 10.91 -11.78 -1.54
CA ILE A 13 9.55 -12.34 -1.49
C ILE A 13 9.55 -13.53 -0.54
N MET A 14 8.55 -13.58 0.34
CA MET A 14 8.31 -14.67 1.28
C MET A 14 6.92 -15.26 1.01
N PHE A 15 6.88 -16.51 0.55
CA PHE A 15 5.65 -17.25 0.24
C PHE A 15 4.95 -17.78 1.49
N LEU A 16 4.57 -16.86 2.37
CA LEU A 16 3.78 -17.12 3.57
C LEU A 16 2.27 -17.06 3.28
N ARG A 17 1.44 -17.23 4.32
CA ARG A 17 -0.01 -17.02 4.26
C ARG A 17 -0.41 -15.93 5.27
N PRO A 18 -0.57 -14.66 4.85
CA PRO A 18 -0.47 -14.12 3.48
C PRO A 18 0.98 -13.95 3.00
N GLU A 19 1.16 -13.84 1.68
CA GLU A 19 2.46 -13.57 1.04
C GLU A 19 2.98 -12.18 1.42
N ILE A 20 4.31 -12.02 1.49
CA ILE A 20 4.95 -10.74 1.82
C ILE A 20 6.06 -10.48 0.79
N SER A 21 6.10 -9.28 0.25
CA SER A 21 7.15 -8.83 -0.66
C SER A 21 7.65 -7.42 -0.34
N CYS A 22 8.91 -7.17 -0.65
CA CYS A 22 9.53 -5.86 -0.49
C CYS A 22 10.62 -5.58 -1.52
N VAL A 23 10.78 -4.31 -1.89
CA VAL A 23 11.85 -3.83 -2.77
C VAL A 23 12.29 -2.42 -2.36
N GLY A 24 13.58 -2.09 -2.52
CA GLY A 24 14.14 -0.79 -2.12
C GLY A 24 14.21 -0.56 -0.62
N MET A 25 14.41 0.69 -0.21
CA MET A 25 14.60 1.10 1.18
C MET A 25 13.35 0.89 2.03
N ASN A 26 13.55 0.59 3.31
CA ASN A 26 12.48 0.62 4.31
C ASN A 26 12.47 1.99 5.04
N GLU A 27 11.42 2.29 5.81
CA GLU A 27 11.32 3.56 6.54
C GLU A 27 12.47 3.76 7.54
N GLN A 28 12.90 2.70 8.25
CA GLN A 28 13.99 2.81 9.23
C GLN A 28 15.33 3.09 8.54
N GLU A 29 15.53 2.52 7.36
CA GLU A 29 16.71 2.74 6.52
C GLU A 29 16.73 4.15 5.96
N ALA A 30 15.60 4.65 5.44
CA ALA A 30 15.48 6.04 5.01
C ALA A 30 15.78 7.02 6.17
N ARG A 31 15.26 6.74 7.38
CA ARG A 31 15.55 7.52 8.60
C ARG A 31 17.02 7.48 8.97
N ARG A 32 17.64 6.29 8.94
CA ARG A 32 19.07 6.10 9.25
C ARG A 32 19.97 6.84 8.26
N GLN A 33 19.55 6.97 7.01
CA GLN A 33 20.26 7.72 5.98
C GLN A 33 19.91 9.23 5.99
N GLY A 34 19.02 9.68 6.87
CA GLY A 34 18.60 11.08 6.96
C GLY A 34 17.75 11.56 5.78
N ILE A 35 17.16 10.65 5.00
CA ILE A 35 16.38 10.99 3.81
C ILE A 35 14.96 11.37 4.22
N ALA A 36 14.59 12.64 4.03
CA ALA A 36 13.21 13.10 4.16
C ALA A 36 12.31 12.29 3.21
N HIS A 37 11.22 11.72 3.73
CA HIS A 37 10.38 10.82 2.95
C HIS A 37 8.91 10.90 3.32
N ARG A 38 8.06 10.52 2.36
CA ARG A 38 6.62 10.35 2.53
C ARG A 38 6.26 8.89 2.36
N VAL A 39 5.24 8.47 3.10
CA VAL A 39 4.77 7.09 3.13
C VAL A 39 3.27 7.09 2.94
N ALA A 40 2.78 6.36 1.95
CA ALA A 40 1.35 6.07 1.83
C ALA A 40 1.11 4.58 2.03
N ARG A 41 0.00 4.25 2.67
CA ARG A 41 -0.47 2.89 2.85
C ARG A 41 -1.90 2.79 2.36
N VAL A 42 -2.18 1.79 1.53
CA VAL A 42 -3.53 1.43 1.07
C VAL A 42 -3.78 -0.04 1.40
N GLY A 43 -4.85 -0.32 2.14
CA GLY A 43 -5.29 -1.69 2.40
C GLY A 43 -6.01 -2.29 1.18
N PHE A 44 -5.81 -3.58 0.93
CA PHE A 44 -6.59 -4.32 -0.08
C PHE A 44 -8.07 -4.44 0.27
N ALA A 45 -8.47 -4.03 1.48
CA ALA A 45 -9.86 -3.80 1.84
C ALA A 45 -10.57 -2.73 0.98
N LEU A 46 -9.81 -1.85 0.33
CA LEU A 46 -10.32 -0.80 -0.56
C LEU A 46 -10.29 -1.19 -2.03
N THR A 47 -9.57 -2.25 -2.41
CA THR A 47 -9.51 -2.68 -3.81
C THR A 47 -10.58 -3.70 -4.12
N ASN A 48 -11.27 -3.56 -5.26
CA ASN A 48 -12.31 -4.50 -5.69
C ASN A 48 -11.78 -5.94 -5.72
N ARG A 49 -10.58 -6.14 -6.29
CA ARG A 49 -9.96 -7.47 -6.33
C ARG A 49 -9.59 -7.99 -4.94
N GLY A 50 -9.11 -7.12 -4.05
CA GLY A 50 -8.79 -7.49 -2.67
C GLY A 50 -10.02 -7.89 -1.86
N ILE A 51 -11.15 -7.22 -2.09
CA ILE A 51 -12.46 -7.58 -1.50
C ILE A 51 -12.90 -8.96 -2.00
N ILE A 52 -12.88 -9.21 -3.32
CA ILE A 52 -13.28 -10.49 -3.91
C ILE A 52 -12.40 -11.64 -3.42
N ASN A 53 -11.09 -11.42 -3.32
CA ASN A 53 -10.14 -12.40 -2.84
C ASN A 53 -10.28 -12.69 -1.32
N ARG A 54 -11.15 -11.99 -0.58
CA ARG A 54 -11.34 -12.29 0.84
C ARG A 54 -11.83 -13.72 1.01
N PRO A 55 -11.25 -14.47 1.96
CA PRO A 55 -11.64 -15.85 2.16
C PRO A 55 -13.10 -16.06 2.57
N GLN A 56 -13.77 -15.01 3.09
CA GLN A 56 -15.19 -15.03 3.40
C GLN A 56 -16.04 -15.25 2.14
N TYR A 57 -15.68 -14.59 1.02
CA TYR A 57 -16.32 -14.82 -0.27
C TYR A 57 -15.81 -16.10 -0.93
N ALA A 58 -14.52 -16.45 -0.77
CA ALA A 58 -14.02 -17.73 -1.28
C ALA A 58 -14.71 -18.94 -0.61
N ALA A 59 -15.04 -18.85 0.68
CA ALA A 59 -15.81 -19.89 1.37
C ALA A 59 -17.27 -19.94 0.89
N GLU A 60 -17.93 -18.81 0.67
CA GLU A 60 -19.29 -18.80 0.09
C GLU A 60 -19.31 -19.26 -1.39
N TYR A 61 -18.23 -18.99 -2.15
CA TYR A 61 -18.14 -19.29 -3.58
C TYR A 61 -17.57 -20.68 -3.89
N TYR A 62 -16.69 -21.23 -3.04
CA TYR A 62 -16.05 -22.54 -3.23
C TYR A 62 -16.37 -23.58 -2.14
N ALA A 63 -16.88 -23.17 -0.97
CA ALA A 63 -17.35 -24.11 0.06
C ALA A 63 -18.88 -24.11 0.10
N ALA A 64 -19.49 -24.73 -0.90
CA ALA A 64 -20.64 -25.58 -0.60
C ALA A 64 -20.07 -26.89 -0.03
N PRO A 65 -20.09 -27.12 1.30
CA PRO A 65 -19.87 -28.47 1.79
C PRO A 65 -21.03 -29.33 1.26
N SER A 66 -20.71 -30.47 0.65
CA SER A 66 -21.68 -31.55 0.50
C SER A 66 -22.24 -31.83 1.88
N SER A 67 -23.54 -31.63 2.03
CA SER A 67 -24.32 -31.88 3.23
C SER A 67 -24.00 -33.26 3.79
N GLU A 68 -23.47 -33.35 5.01
CA GLU A 68 -23.83 -34.45 5.91
C GLU A 68 -23.39 -34.27 7.39
N ASP A 69 -22.21 -33.71 7.74
CA ASP A 69 -21.67 -33.96 9.10
C ASP A 69 -21.31 -32.77 10.00
N MET A 70 -22.04 -31.65 9.99
CA MET A 70 -21.77 -30.55 10.95
C MET A 70 -23.05 -29.95 11.53
N THR A 71 -23.11 -29.77 12.85
CA THR A 71 -24.22 -29.04 13.49
C THR A 71 -24.12 -27.54 13.19
N GLY A 72 -25.27 -26.90 12.95
CA GLY A 72 -25.34 -25.52 12.47
C GLY A 72 -24.73 -24.49 13.42
N ALA A 73 -24.74 -24.73 14.73
CA ALA A 73 -24.21 -23.80 15.73
C ALA A 73 -22.67 -23.74 15.75
N GLU A 74 -21.98 -24.88 15.60
CA GLU A 74 -20.51 -24.94 15.52
C GLU A 74 -20.00 -24.36 14.20
N SER A 75 -20.78 -24.53 13.13
CA SER A 75 -20.49 -23.96 11.82
C SER A 75 -20.56 -22.43 11.83
N VAL A 76 -21.50 -21.85 12.57
CA VAL A 76 -21.67 -20.39 12.73
C VAL A 76 -20.62 -19.81 13.68
N LYS A 77 -20.34 -20.46 14.81
CA LYS A 77 -19.30 -20.02 15.75
C LYS A 77 -17.91 -20.01 15.10
N ARG A 78 -17.57 -21.07 14.35
CA ARG A 78 -16.33 -21.14 13.58
C ARG A 78 -16.31 -20.14 12.42
N ARG A 79 -17.45 -19.78 11.83
CA ARG A 79 -17.55 -18.71 10.80
C ARG A 79 -17.28 -17.31 11.38
N LEU A 80 -17.72 -17.05 12.62
CA LEU A 80 -17.54 -15.78 13.32
C LEU A 80 -16.12 -15.61 13.88
N GLU A 81 -15.58 -16.62 14.58
CA GLU A 81 -14.21 -16.59 15.11
C GLU A 81 -13.15 -16.52 13.98
N TRP A 82 -13.46 -17.07 12.80
CA TRP A 82 -12.62 -16.91 11.60
C TRP A 82 -12.79 -15.54 10.92
N GLY A 83 -13.92 -14.84 11.11
CA GLY A 83 -14.22 -13.57 10.47
C GLY A 83 -13.44 -12.38 11.07
N GLU A 84 -13.30 -12.33 12.38
CA GLU A 84 -12.65 -11.20 13.08
C GLU A 84 -11.12 -11.18 12.90
N SER A 85 -10.45 -12.35 12.93
CA SER A 85 -8.99 -12.46 12.63
C SER A 85 -8.65 -12.19 11.14
N ARG A 86 -9.64 -12.04 10.25
CA ARG A 86 -9.45 -11.93 8.78
C ARG A 86 -9.54 -10.51 8.22
N LEU A 87 -10.13 -9.55 8.93
CA LEU A 87 -10.14 -8.14 8.51
C LEU A 87 -8.71 -7.56 8.47
N GLU A 88 -7.82 -8.01 9.34
CA GLU A 88 -6.39 -7.67 9.33
C GLU A 88 -5.58 -8.45 8.27
N ARG A 89 -6.09 -9.60 7.82
CA ARG A 89 -5.43 -10.45 6.81
C ARG A 89 -5.70 -10.04 5.37
N SER A 90 -6.50 -9.00 5.12
CA SER A 90 -6.77 -8.56 3.76
C SER A 90 -5.52 -8.07 3.05
N GLY A 91 -4.47 -7.66 3.78
CA GLY A 91 -3.23 -7.20 3.18
C GLY A 91 -3.25 -5.71 2.82
N PHE A 92 -2.11 -5.22 2.34
CA PHE A 92 -1.88 -3.82 2.00
C PHE A 92 -0.68 -3.62 1.09
N VAL A 93 -0.64 -2.44 0.48
CA VAL A 93 0.53 -1.84 -0.15
C VAL A 93 0.98 -0.65 0.70
N LYS A 94 2.28 -0.52 0.90
CA LYS A 94 2.92 0.63 1.53
C LYS A 94 4.06 1.13 0.65
N MET A 95 3.92 2.36 0.16
CA MET A 95 4.85 3.01 -0.74
C MET A 95 5.64 4.09 0.01
N ILE A 96 6.94 4.16 -0.22
CA ILE A 96 7.87 5.12 0.38
C ILE A 96 8.52 5.92 -0.75
N VAL A 97 8.41 7.24 -0.69
CA VAL A 97 8.97 8.15 -1.69
C VAL A 97 9.80 9.22 -1.02
N ALA A 98 10.76 9.78 -1.76
CA ALA A 98 11.46 10.99 -1.34
C ALA A 98 10.45 12.14 -1.10
N ASP A 99 10.74 12.98 -0.12
CA ASP A 99 9.94 14.15 0.19
C ASP A 99 10.23 15.28 -0.80
N ASP A 100 9.74 15.10 -2.03
CA ASP A 100 9.81 16.06 -3.14
C ASP A 100 8.41 16.19 -3.73
N ASP A 101 7.89 17.42 -3.82
CA ASP A 101 6.55 17.70 -4.35
C ASP A 101 6.49 17.67 -5.89
N GLU A 102 7.60 17.94 -6.59
CA GLU A 102 7.65 17.92 -8.06
C GLU A 102 7.97 16.52 -8.59
N HIS A 103 9.00 15.88 -8.03
CA HIS A 103 9.52 14.60 -8.54
C HIS A 103 9.79 13.57 -7.43
N PRO A 104 8.77 13.13 -6.68
CA PRO A 104 8.92 12.16 -5.58
C PRO A 104 9.46 10.81 -6.07
N THR A 105 10.78 10.62 -5.97
CA THR A 105 11.46 9.37 -6.35
C THR A 105 10.96 8.22 -5.49
N LEU A 106 10.67 7.08 -6.11
CA LEU A 106 10.30 5.87 -5.38
C LEU A 106 11.53 5.31 -4.64
N LEU A 107 11.46 5.29 -3.31
CA LEU A 107 12.52 4.74 -2.45
C LEU A 107 12.28 3.25 -2.14
N GLY A 108 11.02 2.85 -2.00
CA GLY A 108 10.69 1.47 -1.71
C GLY A 108 9.20 1.16 -1.72
N LEU A 109 8.88 -0.13 -1.88
CA LEU A 109 7.51 -0.65 -1.81
C LEU A 109 7.48 -1.87 -0.87
N ARG A 110 6.43 -1.97 -0.05
CA ARG A 110 6.15 -3.12 0.82
C ARG A 110 4.74 -3.61 0.54
N VAL A 111 4.59 -4.89 0.29
CA VAL A 111 3.28 -5.49 0.03
C VAL A 111 3.12 -6.69 0.93
N ALA A 112 1.97 -6.80 1.58
CA ALA A 112 1.57 -7.99 2.31
C ALA A 112 0.17 -8.36 1.84
N GLY A 113 -0.06 -9.59 1.45
CA GLY A 113 -1.33 -10.03 0.87
C GLY A 113 -1.12 -10.96 -0.32
N GLU A 114 -2.21 -11.54 -0.81
CA GLU A 114 -2.16 -12.42 -1.99
C GLU A 114 -1.59 -11.68 -3.21
N GLY A 115 -0.77 -12.36 -4.02
CA GLY A 115 -0.21 -11.77 -5.25
C GLY A 115 0.84 -10.67 -5.01
N SER A 116 1.43 -10.59 -3.81
CA SER A 116 2.44 -9.58 -3.47
C SER A 116 3.66 -9.60 -4.41
N SER A 117 4.03 -10.78 -4.90
CA SER A 117 5.13 -11.07 -5.81
C SER A 117 4.92 -10.49 -7.20
N SER A 118 3.68 -10.44 -7.67
CA SER A 118 3.36 -9.82 -8.96
C SER A 118 3.26 -8.30 -8.83
N VAL A 119 2.73 -7.80 -7.72
CA VAL A 119 2.54 -6.36 -7.49
C VAL A 119 3.87 -5.63 -7.28
N ILE A 120 4.87 -6.28 -6.69
CA ILE A 120 6.18 -5.67 -6.37
C ILE A 120 7.00 -5.32 -7.62
N GLU A 121 6.76 -6.02 -8.74
CA GLU A 121 7.58 -5.93 -9.95
C GLU A 121 7.60 -4.53 -10.56
N ALA A 122 6.46 -3.84 -10.59
CA ALA A 122 6.37 -2.47 -11.10
C ALA A 122 7.25 -1.49 -10.30
N ALA A 123 7.36 -1.71 -8.98
CA ALA A 123 8.23 -0.91 -8.13
C ALA A 123 9.71 -1.23 -8.32
N ALA A 124 10.06 -2.52 -8.51
CA ALA A 124 11.43 -2.93 -8.80
C ALA A 124 11.96 -2.26 -10.08
N MET A 125 11.15 -2.27 -11.15
CA MET A 125 11.50 -1.59 -12.39
C MET A 125 11.67 -0.08 -12.18
N LEU A 126 10.75 0.56 -11.46
CA LEU A 126 10.82 2.02 -11.26
C LEU A 126 12.01 2.44 -10.39
N ILE A 127 12.39 1.64 -9.38
CA ILE A 127 13.58 1.90 -8.54
C ILE A 127 14.85 1.74 -9.36
N HIS A 128 14.92 0.75 -10.27
CA HIS A 128 16.04 0.59 -11.19
C HIS A 128 16.27 1.85 -12.04
N GLU A 129 15.18 2.47 -12.50
CA GLU A 129 15.20 3.70 -13.29
C GLU A 129 15.36 4.97 -12.44
N LYS A 130 15.38 4.87 -11.10
CA LYS A 130 15.32 6.00 -10.16
C LYS A 130 14.15 6.95 -10.46
N GLY A 131 13.01 6.39 -10.85
CA GLY A 131 11.87 7.15 -11.33
C GLY A 131 10.95 7.66 -10.22
N SER A 132 10.14 8.66 -10.57
CA SER A 132 9.11 9.24 -9.68
C SER A 132 7.86 8.36 -9.60
N CYS A 133 7.21 8.33 -8.42
CA CYS A 133 5.94 7.63 -8.23
C CYS A 133 4.80 8.19 -9.10
N ILE A 134 4.95 9.39 -9.67
CA ILE A 134 4.04 9.98 -10.67
C ILE A 134 3.88 9.05 -11.89
N ARG A 135 4.89 8.25 -12.23
CA ARG A 135 4.76 7.23 -13.28
C ARG A 135 3.72 6.16 -12.91
N LEU A 136 3.74 5.67 -11.67
CA LEU A 136 2.78 4.67 -11.18
C LEU A 136 1.37 5.26 -11.06
N GLU A 137 1.24 6.54 -10.72
CA GLU A 137 -0.05 7.24 -10.75
C GLU A 137 -0.68 7.24 -12.15
N ASN A 138 0.11 7.50 -13.19
CA ASN A 138 -0.37 7.71 -14.56
C ASN A 138 -0.49 6.43 -15.40
N VAL A 139 -0.03 5.28 -14.89
CA VAL A 139 -0.21 3.98 -15.55
C VAL A 139 -1.65 3.52 -15.40
N LEU A 140 -2.28 3.06 -16.47
CA LEU A 140 -3.58 2.40 -16.39
C LEU A 140 -3.38 0.97 -15.89
N HIS A 141 -3.71 0.74 -14.63
CA HIS A 141 -3.71 -0.59 -14.06
C HIS A 141 -4.93 -1.39 -14.54
N PRO A 142 -4.80 -2.71 -14.78
CA PRO A 142 -5.94 -3.55 -15.11
C PRO A 142 -7.01 -3.47 -14.02
N HIS A 143 -8.27 -3.41 -14.42
CA HIS A 143 -9.40 -3.39 -13.50
C HIS A 143 -10.28 -4.65 -13.67
N PRO A 144 -10.71 -5.33 -12.58
CA PRO A 144 -10.26 -5.15 -11.20
C PRO A 144 -8.93 -5.89 -10.93
N SER A 145 -7.95 -5.24 -10.30
CA SER A 145 -6.68 -5.88 -9.91
C SER A 145 -6.12 -5.37 -8.57
N LEU A 146 -5.20 -6.14 -7.98
CA LEU A 146 -4.49 -5.71 -6.76
C LEU A 146 -3.47 -4.60 -7.02
N SER A 147 -3.01 -4.49 -8.26
CA SER A 147 -2.04 -3.47 -8.67
C SER A 147 -2.63 -2.05 -8.61
N GLU A 148 -3.96 -1.90 -8.61
CA GLU A 148 -4.64 -0.62 -8.37
C GLU A 148 -4.27 -0.02 -7.00
N ALA A 149 -3.98 -0.83 -5.97
CA ALA A 149 -3.51 -0.32 -4.68
C ALA A 149 -2.15 0.41 -4.77
N VAL A 150 -1.28 0.02 -5.71
CA VAL A 150 -0.02 0.73 -5.97
C VAL A 150 -0.31 2.10 -6.57
N GLN A 151 -1.23 2.15 -7.54
CA GLN A 151 -1.68 3.41 -8.14
C GLN A 151 -2.31 4.33 -7.11
N ASP A 152 -3.16 3.81 -6.22
CA ASP A 152 -3.80 4.60 -5.17
C ASP A 152 -2.81 5.08 -4.13
N CYS A 153 -1.77 4.30 -3.79
CA CYS A 153 -0.68 4.79 -2.95
C CYS A 153 0.03 5.98 -3.61
N ALA A 154 0.36 5.90 -4.90
CA ALA A 154 0.98 7.00 -5.64
C ALA A 154 0.05 8.23 -5.66
N ARG A 155 -1.24 8.06 -5.96
CA ARG A 155 -2.24 9.13 -5.92
C ARG A 155 -2.41 9.74 -4.53
N MET A 156 -2.31 8.94 -3.46
CA MET A 156 -2.39 9.45 -2.09
C MET A 156 -1.20 10.35 -1.75
N LEU A 157 0.01 9.96 -2.19
CA LEU A 157 1.21 10.78 -2.05
C LEU A 157 1.11 12.07 -2.87
N MET A 158 0.52 11.99 -4.07
CA MET A 158 0.28 13.12 -4.97
C MET A 158 -1.00 13.88 -4.67
N ARG A 159 -1.68 13.59 -3.55
CA ARG A 159 -2.88 14.31 -3.11
C ARG A 159 -4.11 14.21 -4.05
N ARG A 160 -4.08 13.27 -4.99
CA ARG A 160 -5.08 13.04 -6.05
C ARG A 160 -5.90 11.77 -5.86
N SER A 161 -5.76 11.10 -4.71
CA SER A 161 -6.51 9.86 -4.43
C SER A 161 -7.99 10.11 -4.18
N ILE A 162 -8.79 9.17 -4.66
CA ILE A 162 -10.22 9.06 -4.36
C ILE A 162 -10.40 8.68 -2.89
N TYR A 163 -9.53 7.82 -2.34
CA TYR A 163 -9.60 7.43 -0.95
C TYR A 163 -9.09 8.54 -0.03
N LYS A 164 -9.88 8.81 1.00
CA LYS A 164 -9.58 9.83 2.01
C LYS A 164 -9.18 9.17 3.32
N PRO A 165 -7.95 9.36 3.81
CA PRO A 165 -7.50 8.80 5.09
C PRO A 165 -8.37 9.14 6.30
N HIS A 166 -9.05 10.30 6.28
CA HIS A 166 -9.97 10.69 7.34
C HIS A 166 -11.34 9.97 7.28
N VAL A 167 -11.67 9.34 6.15
CA VAL A 167 -12.89 8.53 5.96
C VAL A 167 -12.59 7.04 6.12
N PHE A 168 -11.49 6.56 5.52
CA PHE A 168 -11.14 5.14 5.49
C PHE A 168 -9.97 4.83 6.42
N SER A 169 -10.23 4.03 7.46
CA SER A 169 -9.19 3.62 8.43
C SER A 169 -8.11 2.71 7.83
N SER A 170 -8.38 2.09 6.68
CA SER A 170 -7.47 1.15 6.02
C SER A 170 -6.45 1.84 5.10
N CYS A 171 -6.51 3.17 4.94
CA CYS A 171 -5.49 3.94 4.23
C CYS A 171 -5.00 5.16 5.03
N TRP A 172 -3.73 5.53 4.84
CA TRP A 172 -3.14 6.71 5.48
C TRP A 172 -1.91 7.20 4.73
N VAL A 173 -1.53 8.46 4.99
CA VAL A 173 -0.27 9.07 4.53
C VAL A 173 0.47 9.63 5.73
N ARG A 174 1.80 9.50 5.75
CA ARG A 174 2.68 10.12 6.72
C ARG A 174 3.85 10.78 6.01
N ARG A 175 4.29 11.93 6.50
CA ARG A 175 5.52 12.60 6.09
C ARG A 175 6.49 12.57 7.26
N TRP A 176 7.74 12.25 6.97
CA TRP A 176 8.84 12.27 7.93
C TRP A 176 9.92 13.25 7.45
N LEU A 177 10.31 14.15 8.33
CA LEU A 177 11.39 15.11 8.11
C LEU A 177 12.54 14.83 9.10
N PRO A 178 13.80 14.87 8.65
CA PRO A 178 14.95 14.78 9.55
C PRO A 178 14.97 15.98 10.51
N ALA A 179 15.64 15.81 11.64
CA ALA A 179 15.88 16.90 12.58
C ALA A 179 16.80 17.96 11.94
N GLU A 180 16.44 19.25 12.05
CA GLU A 180 17.26 20.36 11.53
C GLU A 180 18.45 20.67 12.44
N SER A 181 18.40 20.24 13.71
CA SER A 181 19.47 20.41 14.70
C SER A 181 19.53 19.19 15.64
N GLU A 182 20.67 18.96 16.30
CA GLU A 182 20.88 17.82 17.22
C GLU A 182 19.89 17.80 18.40
N ASP A 183 19.32 18.95 18.77
CA ASP A 183 18.38 19.09 19.89
C ASP A 183 16.89 18.93 19.49
N GLN A 184 16.59 18.78 18.19
CA GLN A 184 15.22 18.76 17.69
C GLN A 184 14.77 17.33 17.34
N GLU A 185 13.56 16.95 17.76
CA GLU A 185 13.00 15.64 17.38
C GLU A 185 12.51 15.64 15.92
N PRO A 186 12.67 14.52 15.19
CA PRO A 186 12.18 14.39 13.84
C PRO A 186 10.65 14.48 13.78
N THR A 187 10.12 15.22 12.80
CA THR A 187 8.68 15.49 12.72
C THR A 187 7.94 14.41 11.91
N ILE A 188 6.83 13.90 12.45
CA ILE A 188 5.90 13.01 11.74
C ILE A 188 4.57 13.73 11.54
N VAL A 189 4.24 14.05 10.29
CA VAL A 189 2.95 14.67 9.91
C VAL A 189 2.02 13.61 9.34
N SER A 190 0.81 13.47 9.90
CA SER A 190 -0.16 12.42 9.51
C SER A 190 -1.51 12.92 8.98
N GLN A 191 -1.85 14.20 9.21
CA GLN A 191 -3.13 14.80 8.82
C GLN A 191 -2.93 15.85 7.72
N GLY A 192 -3.94 16.02 6.84
CA GLY A 192 -3.99 17.10 5.85
C GLY A 192 -3.26 16.87 4.52
N LEU A 193 -2.65 15.70 4.29
CA LEU A 193 -1.88 15.44 3.06
C LEU A 193 -2.72 15.10 1.82
N VAL A 194 -4.05 14.97 1.92
CA VAL A 194 -4.92 14.65 0.77
C VAL A 194 -6.14 15.59 0.78
N PRO A 195 -6.17 16.66 -0.04
CA PRO A 195 -7.33 17.54 -0.21
C PRO A 195 -8.51 16.74 -0.76
N SER A 196 -9.72 17.15 -0.42
CA SER A 196 -10.92 16.70 -1.11
C SER A 196 -10.92 17.28 -2.52
N TYR A 197 -10.78 16.44 -3.54
CA TYR A 197 -11.04 16.77 -4.94
C TYR A 197 -10.29 17.98 -5.54
N GLY A 198 -9.03 18.24 -5.16
CA GLY A 198 -8.23 19.29 -5.84
C GLY A 198 -8.87 20.69 -5.80
N PHE A 199 -9.82 20.90 -4.89
CA PHE A 199 -10.27 22.21 -4.48
C PHE A 199 -9.45 22.53 -3.25
N ASP A 200 -8.56 23.52 -3.38
CA ASP A 200 -8.01 24.15 -2.19
C ASP A 200 -9.19 24.82 -1.44
N GLU A 201 -9.16 24.89 -0.11
CA GLU A 201 -10.25 25.54 0.65
C GLU A 201 -10.46 27.00 0.21
N GLU A 202 -9.42 27.62 -0.40
CA GLU A 202 -9.47 28.94 -1.02
C GLU A 202 -10.32 28.98 -2.30
N ASP A 203 -10.36 27.90 -3.10
CA ASP A 203 -11.18 27.80 -4.32
C ASP A 203 -12.68 27.62 -4.02
N MET A 204 -13.03 27.27 -2.79
CA MET A 204 -14.42 27.15 -2.33
C MET A 204 -14.97 28.46 -1.74
N MET A 205 -14.11 29.43 -1.46
CA MET A 205 -14.47 30.70 -0.81
C MET A 205 -14.48 31.91 -1.77
N ASN A 206 -14.23 31.69 -3.06
CA ASN A 206 -14.29 32.72 -4.12
C ASN A 206 -15.42 32.45 -5.13
#